data_AF-A0A3D2X9X6-F1
#
_entry.id   AF-A0A3D2X9X6-F1
#
_cell.length_a   1.000
_cell.length_b   1.000
_cell.length_c   1.000
_cell.angle_alpha   90.00
_cell.angle_beta   90.00
_cell.angle_gamma   90.00
#
_symmetry.space_group_name_H-M   'P 1'
#
loop_
_entity.id
_entity.type
_entity.pdbx_description
1 polymer ?
#
loop_
_entity_poly.entity_id
_entity_poly.type
_entity_poly.pdbx_seq_one_letter_code
_entity_poly.pdbx_strand_id
1 'polypeptide(L)'
;MRKKIAGILILLLAGTGIFRFGMIAGAASQEPGSAGDPLITQSYLEQRLREVSGGNSGQNGFQKVNISKGKSLYLNEGTECIIYSGGATVLGNMGFINATSGTLAKKSSSAKLYHQYISPSNASGMKVTANSIIYVKGSYSMD
;
A
#
# COMPACT_ATOMS: atom_id res chain seq x y z
N MET A 1 60.35 -26.78 33.63
CA MET A 1 59.48 -25.72 33.06
C MET A 1 58.57 -26.22 31.95
N ARG A 2 59.06 -27.00 30.97
CA ARG A 2 58.25 -27.53 29.83
C ARG A 2 56.99 -28.33 30.22
N LYS A 3 57.05 -29.19 31.24
CA LYS A 3 55.89 -29.98 31.72
C LYS A 3 54.78 -29.13 32.35
N LYS A 4 55.13 -28.00 32.99
CA LYS A 4 54.17 -27.05 33.58
C LYS A 4 53.45 -26.24 32.49
N ILE A 5 54.18 -25.86 31.44
CA ILE A 5 53.63 -25.16 30.27
C ILE A 5 52.66 -26.06 29.49
N ALA A 6 52.99 -27.34 29.31
CA ALA A 6 52.10 -28.30 28.65
C ALA A 6 50.78 -28.50 29.42
N GLY A 7 50.82 -28.56 30.75
CA GLY A 7 49.61 -28.66 31.58
C GLY A 7 48.68 -27.45 31.45
N ILE A 8 49.23 -26.23 31.41
CA ILE A 8 48.46 -24.99 31.25
C ILE A 8 47.80 -24.92 29.86
N LEU A 9 48.50 -25.35 28.81
CA LEU A 9 47.96 -25.41 27.44
C LEU A 9 46.78 -26.38 27.32
N ILE A 10 46.86 -27.55 27.95
CA ILE A 10 45.77 -28.53 27.97
C ILE A 10 44.55 -27.97 28.71
N LEU A 11 44.76 -27.24 29.81
CA LEU A 11 43.68 -26.64 30.59
C LEU A 11 42.97 -25.51 29.83
N LEU A 12 43.70 -24.72 29.04
CA LEU A 12 43.13 -23.71 28.15
C LEU A 12 42.35 -24.34 26.99
N LEU A 13 42.86 -25.43 26.40
CA LEU A 13 42.16 -26.17 25.34
C LEU A 13 40.88 -26.83 25.86
N ALA A 14 40.92 -27.42 27.06
CA ALA A 14 39.74 -28.01 27.70
C ALA A 14 38.70 -26.94 28.06
N GLY A 15 39.12 -25.81 28.66
CA GLY A 15 38.23 -24.71 29.02
C GLY A 15 37.56 -24.05 27.81
N THR A 16 38.30 -23.86 26.71
CA THR A 16 37.72 -23.33 25.46
C THR A 16 36.78 -24.35 24.80
N GLY A 17 37.07 -25.64 24.87
CA GLY A 17 36.17 -26.71 24.42
C GLY A 17 34.83 -26.71 25.17
N ILE A 18 34.86 -26.60 26.51
CA ILE A 18 33.66 -26.56 27.35
C ILE A 18 32.85 -25.28 27.09
N PHE A 19 33.52 -24.12 26.94
CA PHE A 19 32.86 -22.85 26.63
C PHE A 19 32.19 -22.86 25.24
N ARG A 20 32.81 -23.52 24.25
CA ARG A 20 32.24 -23.67 22.90
C ARG A 20 31.05 -24.63 22.86
N PHE A 21 31.07 -25.70 23.65
CA PHE A 21 29.92 -26.62 23.78
C PHE A 21 28.72 -25.96 24.48
N GLY A 22 28.96 -25.08 25.45
CA GLY A 22 27.89 -24.35 26.14
C GLY A 22 27.17 -23.29 25.30
N MET A 23 27.81 -22.76 24.24
CA MET A 23 27.22 -21.70 23.40
C MET A 23 26.29 -22.20 22.28
N ILE A 24 26.19 -23.51 22.01
CA ILE A 24 25.33 -24.03 20.93
C ILE A 24 23.85 -24.10 21.36
N ALA A 25 23.54 -24.09 22.65
CA ALA A 25 22.18 -24.25 23.15
C ALA A 25 21.33 -22.96 23.20
N GLY A 26 21.91 -21.79 22.90
CA GLY A 26 21.28 -20.49 23.22
C GLY A 26 21.02 -19.54 22.06
N ALA A 27 21.44 -19.85 20.83
CA ALA A 27 21.17 -18.98 19.69
C ALA A 27 19.83 -19.35 19.04
N ALA A 28 18.72 -19.03 19.70
CA ALA A 28 17.42 -19.00 19.04
C ALA A 28 17.45 -17.88 18.00
N SER A 29 17.77 -18.21 16.75
CA SER A 29 17.59 -17.28 15.64
C SER A 29 16.10 -16.94 15.56
N GLN A 30 15.76 -15.66 15.59
CA GLN A 30 14.38 -15.19 15.39
C GLN A 30 14.04 -15.29 13.90
N GLU A 31 14.03 -16.52 13.39
CA GLU A 31 13.54 -16.83 12.05
C GLU A 31 12.01 -16.96 12.11
N PRO A 32 11.28 -16.37 11.15
CA PRO A 32 9.84 -16.59 11.02
C PRO A 32 9.53 -18.09 10.98
N GLY A 33 8.60 -18.55 11.80
CA GLY A 33 8.26 -19.98 11.96
C GLY A 33 9.17 -20.78 12.91
N SER A 34 10.08 -20.12 13.64
CA SER A 34 10.88 -20.78 14.70
C SER A 34 10.02 -21.16 15.92
N ALA A 35 10.56 -22.00 16.80
CA ALA A 35 9.88 -22.42 18.03
C ALA A 35 9.55 -21.27 19.01
N GLY A 36 10.20 -20.10 18.85
CA GLY A 36 9.91 -18.89 19.61
C GLY A 36 8.89 -17.95 18.95
N ASP A 37 8.40 -18.27 17.74
CA ASP A 37 7.45 -17.43 17.01
C ASP A 37 6.05 -17.53 17.63
N PRO A 38 5.41 -16.41 18.04
CA PRO A 38 4.06 -16.43 18.58
C PRO A 38 3.03 -16.98 17.59
N LEU A 39 2.19 -17.89 18.06
CA LEU A 39 1.07 -18.41 17.28
C LEU A 39 -0.10 -17.41 17.26
N ILE A 40 -0.71 -17.23 16.10
CA ILE A 40 -1.98 -16.50 15.92
C ILE A 40 -3.01 -17.42 15.27
N THR A 41 -4.30 -17.16 15.50
CA THR A 41 -5.37 -17.96 14.87
C THR A 41 -5.52 -17.59 13.39
N GLN A 42 -5.89 -18.57 12.55
CA GLN A 42 -6.17 -18.31 11.14
C GLN A 42 -7.23 -17.22 10.97
N SER A 43 -8.31 -17.22 11.77
CA SER A 43 -9.35 -16.21 11.69
C SER A 43 -8.87 -14.80 12.02
N TYR A 44 -7.94 -14.65 12.96
CA TYR A 44 -7.33 -13.38 13.32
C TYR A 44 -6.40 -12.88 12.21
N LEU A 45 -5.53 -13.75 11.68
CA LEU A 45 -4.69 -13.43 10.53
C LEU A 45 -5.55 -13.00 9.34
N GLU A 46 -6.58 -13.77 9.02
CA GLU A 46 -7.51 -13.50 7.93
C GLU A 46 -8.32 -12.21 8.18
N GLN A 47 -8.67 -11.90 9.43
CA GLN A 47 -9.32 -10.64 9.78
C GLN A 47 -8.36 -9.47 9.56
N ARG A 48 -7.13 -9.54 10.08
CA ARG A 48 -6.11 -8.50 9.87
C ARG A 48 -5.71 -8.38 8.42
N LEU A 49 -5.63 -9.51 7.71
CA LEU A 49 -5.36 -9.53 6.29
C LEU A 49 -6.51 -8.88 5.56
N ARG A 50 -7.78 -9.16 5.85
CA ARG A 50 -8.91 -8.42 5.29
C ARG A 50 -8.88 -6.94 5.64
N GLU A 51 -8.45 -6.53 6.83
CA GLU A 51 -8.22 -5.11 7.15
C GLU A 51 -7.07 -4.54 6.29
N VAL A 52 -6.03 -5.32 6.00
CA VAL A 52 -4.85 -4.90 5.22
C VAL A 52 -5.02 -5.10 3.70
N SER A 53 -5.91 -5.97 3.23
CA SER A 53 -6.04 -6.43 1.84
C SER A 53 -7.46 -6.26 1.27
N GLY A 54 -8.46 -6.13 2.14
CA GLY A 54 -9.88 -6.08 1.79
C GLY A 54 -10.70 -5.04 2.57
N GLY A 55 -10.07 -4.04 3.19
CA GLY A 55 -10.74 -3.17 4.14
C GLY A 55 -9.88 -2.01 4.61
N ASN A 56 -9.66 -1.03 3.73
CA ASN A 56 -8.93 0.21 4.04
C ASN A 56 -7.43 0.04 4.33
N SER A 57 -6.72 -0.79 3.58
CA SER A 57 -5.37 -0.38 3.20
C SER A 57 -5.53 0.95 2.46
N GLY A 58 -4.97 2.01 3.03
CA GLY A 58 -4.99 3.34 2.44
C GLY A 58 -4.74 3.24 0.94
N GLN A 59 -5.69 3.82 0.19
CA GLN A 59 -5.54 4.31 -1.17
C GLN A 59 -4.35 5.29 -1.23
N ASN A 60 -3.15 4.85 -0.88
CA ASN A 60 -1.97 5.70 -0.78
C ASN A 60 -1.38 6.00 -2.15
N GLY A 61 -1.97 5.45 -3.22
CA GLY A 61 -1.57 5.69 -4.58
C GLY A 61 -2.74 5.66 -5.55
N PHE A 62 -2.46 6.11 -6.77
CA PHE A 62 -3.41 6.08 -7.86
C PHE A 62 -3.61 4.65 -8.38
N GLN A 63 -4.86 4.21 -8.48
CA GLN A 63 -5.25 2.98 -9.16
C GLN A 63 -5.77 3.27 -10.57
N LYS A 64 -5.51 2.35 -11.51
CA LYS A 64 -5.96 2.49 -12.90
C LYS A 64 -7.41 2.02 -13.04
N VAL A 65 -8.28 2.89 -13.50
CA VAL A 65 -9.67 2.63 -13.84
C VAL A 65 -9.85 2.69 -15.35
N ASN A 66 -10.29 1.58 -15.95
CA ASN A 66 -10.72 1.53 -17.35
C ASN A 66 -12.24 1.73 -17.40
N ILE A 67 -12.72 2.69 -18.18
CA ILE A 67 -14.14 3.02 -18.24
C ILE A 67 -14.58 3.19 -19.70
N SER A 68 -15.67 2.52 -20.08
CA SER A 68 -16.21 2.55 -21.45
C SER A 68 -16.96 3.85 -21.73
N LYS A 69 -16.96 4.28 -22.99
CA LYS A 69 -17.70 5.46 -23.46
C LYS A 69 -19.14 5.48 -22.93
N GLY A 70 -19.58 6.64 -22.44
CA GLY A 70 -20.93 6.90 -21.98
C GLY A 70 -21.19 6.54 -20.51
N LYS A 71 -20.27 5.84 -19.84
CA LYS A 71 -20.35 5.56 -18.40
C LYS A 71 -19.87 6.74 -17.56
N SER A 72 -20.25 6.74 -16.29
CA SER A 72 -19.86 7.75 -15.33
C SER A 72 -18.97 7.14 -14.24
N LEU A 73 -18.02 7.94 -13.78
CA LEU A 73 -17.20 7.70 -12.60
C LEU A 73 -17.53 8.78 -11.57
N TYR A 74 -17.97 8.39 -10.38
CA TYR A 74 -18.26 9.30 -9.27
C TYR A 74 -17.20 9.16 -8.18
N LEU A 75 -16.77 10.28 -7.62
CA LEU A 75 -15.71 10.37 -6.63
C LEU A 75 -16.28 10.88 -5.31
N ASN A 76 -15.91 10.23 -4.21
CA ASN A 76 -16.20 10.75 -2.88
C ASN A 76 -15.38 12.01 -2.61
N GLU A 77 -15.81 12.82 -1.64
CA GLU A 77 -15.06 14.00 -1.19
C GLU A 77 -13.61 13.65 -0.82
N GLY A 78 -12.67 14.50 -1.22
CA GLY A 78 -11.23 14.30 -1.02
C GLY A 78 -10.57 13.31 -1.98
N THR A 79 -11.34 12.61 -2.82
CA THR A 79 -10.78 11.69 -3.83
C THR A 79 -10.17 12.48 -4.98
N GLU A 80 -9.03 12.00 -5.47
CA GLU A 80 -8.32 12.61 -6.59
C GLU A 80 -8.39 11.73 -7.83
N CYS A 81 -8.40 12.34 -9.02
CA CYS A 81 -8.23 11.60 -10.27
C CYS A 81 -7.42 12.34 -11.32
N ILE A 82 -6.84 11.57 -12.25
CA ILE A 82 -6.16 12.07 -13.45
C ILE A 82 -6.72 11.30 -14.63
N ILE A 83 -7.32 12.00 -15.59
CA ILE A 83 -7.73 11.40 -16.86
C ILE A 83 -6.51 11.27 -17.78
N TYR A 84 -6.09 10.03 -18.05
CA TYR A 84 -4.87 9.73 -18.80
C TYR A 84 -5.11 9.59 -20.31
N SER A 85 -6.27 9.05 -20.69
CA SER A 85 -6.65 8.90 -22.11
C SER A 85 -8.16 9.03 -22.30
N GLY A 86 -8.58 9.21 -23.55
CA GLY A 86 -9.98 9.39 -23.92
C GLY A 86 -10.45 10.82 -23.69
N GLY A 87 -11.64 10.97 -23.12
CA GLY A 87 -12.26 12.27 -22.89
C GLY A 87 -13.43 12.15 -21.92
N ALA A 88 -13.72 13.23 -21.20
CA ALA A 88 -14.83 13.24 -20.26
C ALA A 88 -15.42 14.62 -20.04
N THR A 89 -16.68 14.63 -19.63
CA THR A 89 -17.42 15.81 -19.19
C THR A 89 -17.61 15.74 -17.68
N VAL A 90 -17.33 16.85 -16.99
CA VAL A 90 -17.44 16.93 -15.53
C VAL A 90 -18.90 16.86 -15.07
N LEU A 91 -19.14 16.09 -14.00
CA LEU A 91 -20.40 15.92 -13.29
C LEU A 91 -20.34 16.54 -11.89
N GLY A 92 -21.49 16.60 -11.24
CA GLY A 92 -21.64 17.16 -9.89
C GLY A 92 -21.78 18.69 -9.89
N ASN A 93 -22.57 19.23 -8.97
CA ASN A 93 -22.83 20.67 -8.92
C ASN A 93 -21.56 21.48 -8.61
N MET A 94 -20.68 20.93 -7.76
CA MET A 94 -19.41 21.56 -7.39
C MET A 94 -18.29 21.32 -8.41
N GLY A 95 -18.46 20.37 -9.35
CA GLY A 95 -17.41 19.98 -10.29
C GLY A 95 -16.15 19.49 -9.59
N PHE A 96 -14.98 19.80 -10.14
CA PHE A 96 -13.69 19.47 -9.54
C PHE A 96 -12.80 20.69 -9.33
N ILE A 97 -11.98 20.64 -8.30
CA ILE A 97 -10.81 21.51 -8.19
C ILE A 97 -9.74 20.94 -9.13
N ASN A 98 -9.30 21.71 -10.11
CA ASN A 98 -8.18 21.34 -10.98
C ASN A 98 -6.88 21.79 -10.33
N ALA A 99 -6.20 20.87 -9.64
CA ALA A 99 -4.97 21.15 -8.90
C ALA A 99 -3.81 21.53 -9.83
N THR A 100 -3.82 21.03 -11.07
CA THR A 100 -2.78 21.35 -12.06
C THR A 100 -2.87 22.79 -12.57
N SER A 101 -4.08 23.31 -12.80
CA SER A 101 -4.26 24.68 -13.31
C SER A 101 -4.69 25.70 -12.26
N GLY A 102 -4.98 25.29 -11.02
CA GLY A 102 -5.47 26.18 -9.96
C GLY A 102 -6.86 26.76 -10.23
N THR A 103 -7.71 26.06 -11.01
CA THR A 103 -9.04 26.54 -11.40
C THR A 103 -10.13 25.52 -11.11
N LEU A 104 -11.40 25.94 -11.14
CA LEU A 104 -12.53 25.03 -10.99
C LEU A 104 -12.94 24.46 -12.36
N ALA A 105 -12.94 23.14 -12.49
CA ALA A 105 -13.56 22.45 -13.61
C ALA A 105 -15.06 22.27 -13.31
N LYS A 106 -15.88 23.16 -13.86
CA LYS A 106 -17.32 23.23 -13.57
C LYS A 106 -18.09 22.07 -14.20
N LYS A 107 -19.28 21.78 -13.68
CA LYS A 107 -20.24 20.87 -14.30
C LYS A 107 -20.38 21.14 -15.80
N SER A 108 -20.48 20.08 -16.60
CA SER A 108 -20.62 20.11 -18.06
C SER A 108 -19.40 20.64 -18.82
N SER A 109 -18.32 21.08 -18.15
CA SER A 109 -17.07 21.40 -18.82
C SER A 109 -16.32 20.13 -19.24
N SER A 110 -15.46 20.26 -20.27
CA SER A 110 -14.57 19.16 -20.67
C SER A 110 -13.43 19.02 -19.66
N ALA A 111 -13.19 17.79 -19.23
CA ALA A 111 -11.96 17.43 -18.53
C ALA A 111 -10.77 17.51 -19.49
N LYS A 112 -9.63 17.98 -18.98
CA LYS A 112 -8.35 18.06 -19.70
C LYS A 112 -7.50 16.86 -19.33
N LEU A 113 -6.91 16.22 -20.34
CA LEU A 113 -5.97 15.12 -20.14
C LEU A 113 -4.79 15.54 -19.26
N TYR A 114 -4.35 14.63 -18.40
CA TYR A 114 -3.20 14.76 -17.50
C TYR A 114 -3.35 15.80 -16.38
N HIS A 115 -4.50 16.48 -16.29
CA HIS A 115 -4.80 17.32 -15.14
C HIS A 115 -5.24 16.47 -13.95
N GLN A 116 -4.75 16.85 -12.77
CA GLN A 116 -5.18 16.29 -11.50
C GLN A 116 -6.41 17.05 -10.99
N TYR A 117 -7.47 16.30 -10.74
CA TYR A 117 -8.74 16.76 -10.23
C TYR A 117 -8.94 16.27 -8.81
N ILE A 118 -9.45 17.14 -7.95
CA ILE A 118 -9.82 16.80 -6.57
C ILE A 118 -11.32 17.00 -6.44
N SER A 119 -12.00 15.99 -5.89
CA SER A 119 -13.42 16.01 -5.60
C SER A 119 -13.72 16.80 -4.33
N PRO A 120 -14.40 17.96 -4.40
CA PRO A 120 -14.79 18.73 -3.22
C PRO A 120 -16.13 18.26 -2.63
N SER A 121 -16.76 17.21 -3.15
CA SER A 121 -18.08 16.74 -2.71
C SER A 121 -18.28 15.26 -3.02
N ASN A 122 -19.22 14.57 -2.36
CA ASN A 122 -19.54 13.17 -2.68
C ASN A 122 -20.29 12.95 -4.01
N ALA A 123 -20.50 14.01 -4.79
CA ALA A 123 -21.27 13.97 -6.04
C ALA A 123 -20.48 14.46 -7.26
N SER A 124 -19.19 14.76 -7.10
CA SER A 124 -18.34 15.15 -8.23
C SER A 124 -17.91 13.91 -9.02
N GLY A 125 -17.83 14.04 -10.33
CA GLY A 125 -17.60 12.88 -11.20
C GLY A 125 -17.27 13.26 -12.62
N MET A 126 -17.10 12.26 -13.47
CA MET A 126 -16.84 12.41 -14.89
C MET A 126 -17.71 11.43 -15.68
N LYS A 127 -18.42 11.92 -16.70
CA LYS A 127 -19.01 11.06 -17.73
C LYS A 127 -18.06 10.99 -18.91
N VAL A 128 -17.59 9.80 -19.25
CA VAL A 128 -16.59 9.65 -20.31
C VAL A 128 -17.23 9.71 -21.69
N THR A 129 -16.63 10.48 -22.60
CA THR A 129 -17.08 10.69 -23.99
C THR A 129 -16.41 9.73 -24.98
N ALA A 130 -15.37 9.03 -24.54
CA ALA A 130 -14.68 7.94 -25.23
C ALA A 130 -14.28 6.85 -24.21
N ASN A 131 -13.83 5.69 -24.70
CA ASN A 131 -13.17 4.71 -23.82
C ASN A 131 -11.95 5.39 -23.19
N SER A 132 -11.90 5.42 -21.87
CA SER A 132 -10.97 6.25 -21.13
C SER A 132 -10.25 5.45 -20.06
N ILE A 133 -9.03 5.87 -19.75
CA ILE A 133 -8.26 5.41 -18.60
C ILE A 133 -8.16 6.57 -17.62
N ILE A 134 -8.62 6.35 -16.40
CA ILE A 134 -8.59 7.35 -15.32
C ILE A 134 -7.81 6.74 -14.17
N TYR A 135 -6.81 7.47 -13.67
CA TYR A 135 -6.14 7.12 -12.42
C TYR A 135 -6.92 7.73 -11.27
N VAL A 136 -7.26 6.95 -10.24
CA VAL A 136 -8.05 7.41 -9.09
C VAL A 136 -7.30 7.12 -7.80
N LYS A 137 -7.23 8.09 -6.88
CA LYS A 137 -6.70 7.91 -5.52
C LYS A 137 -7.79 8.28 -4.53
N GLY A 138 -8.37 7.26 -3.90
CA GLY A 138 -9.50 7.41 -2.98
C GLY A 138 -10.71 6.57 -3.41
N SER A 139 -11.86 6.87 -2.80
CA SER A 139 -13.08 6.07 -2.99
C SER A 139 -13.89 6.58 -4.18
N TYR A 140 -14.35 5.66 -5.02
CA TYR A 140 -15.18 5.97 -6.18
C TYR A 140 -16.24 4.89 -6.43
N SER A 141 -17.22 5.23 -7.27
CA SER A 141 -18.21 4.31 -7.82
C SER A 141 -18.37 4.54 -9.33
N MET A 142 -18.91 3.55 -10.04
CA MET A 142 -19.16 3.60 -11.48
C MET A 142 -20.58 3.17 -11.82
N ASP A 143 -21.09 3.70 -12.95
CA ASP A 143 -22.38 3.31 -13.56
C ASP A 143 -22.29 2.09 -14.50
#